data_AF-A0A3G9CYI5-F1
#
_entry.id   AF-A0A3G9CYI5-F1
#
_cell.length_a   1.000
_cell.length_b   1.000
_cell.length_c   1.000
_cell.angle_alpha   90.00
_cell.angle_beta   90.00
_cell.angle_gamma   90.00
#
_symmetry.space_group_name_H-M   'P 1'
#
loop_
_entity.id
_entity.type
_entity.pdbx_description
1 polymer ?
#
loop_
_entity_poly.entity_id
_entity_poly.type
_entity_poly.pdbx_seq_one_letter_code
_entity_poly.pdbx_strand_id
1 'polypeptide(L)'
;MDGQLAGDTITIEADSTALRLNQKSHYGNLEDDRLKLSLVEAAYLQEKGKLSIWDGENKISSNEFISILNRRGLYQKFIVYRDLRERGYIIKTGFKYGSEFRVYERGEAPGKGHSTYLVKVLHESANLKILDFSSYVRVAHGVRKKLILAVVDDEEDITYYRVEWIRP
;
A
#
# COMPACT_ATOMS: atom_id res chain seq x y z
N MET A 1 -17.63 3.30 -9.44
CA MET A 1 -17.69 4.15 -8.22
C MET A 1 -16.93 5.41 -8.51
N ASP A 2 -17.37 6.52 -7.94
CA ASP A 2 -16.72 7.82 -8.05
C ASP A 2 -16.13 8.20 -6.69
N GLY A 3 -14.90 8.71 -6.68
CA GLY A 3 -14.20 9.13 -5.49
C GLY A 3 -13.66 10.54 -5.62
N GLN A 4 -13.76 11.31 -4.55
CA GLN A 4 -13.30 12.69 -4.48
C GLN A 4 -11.90 12.76 -3.88
N LEU A 5 -10.97 13.45 -4.54
CA LEU A 5 -9.66 13.78 -3.98
C LEU A 5 -9.83 14.78 -2.83
N ALA A 6 -9.34 14.40 -1.65
CA ALA A 6 -9.38 15.19 -0.44
C ALA A 6 -8.03 15.09 0.29
N GLY A 7 -7.15 16.06 0.04
CA GLY A 7 -5.79 16.06 0.59
C GLY A 7 -5.00 14.83 0.13
N ASP A 8 -4.61 13.97 1.07
CA ASP A 8 -3.85 12.72 0.86
C ASP A 8 -4.72 11.45 0.75
N THR A 9 -6.03 11.63 0.57
CA THR A 9 -6.99 10.51 0.50
C THR A 9 -7.99 10.70 -0.63
N ILE A 10 -8.57 9.59 -1.08
CA ILE A 10 -9.78 9.59 -1.91
C ILE A 10 -10.96 9.18 -1.03
N THR A 11 -12.02 9.98 -1.05
CA THR A 11 -13.24 9.74 -0.29
C THR A 11 -14.36 9.28 -1.22
N ILE A 12 -15.02 8.17 -0.86
CA ILE A 12 -16.14 7.59 -1.60
C ILE A 12 -17.32 7.50 -0.63
N GLU A 13 -18.54 7.75 -1.08
CA GLU A 13 -19.73 7.49 -0.27
C GLU A 13 -19.88 5.99 0.03
N ALA A 14 -20.30 5.63 1.25
CA ALA A 14 -20.42 4.23 1.66
C ALA A 14 -21.66 3.53 1.07
N ASP A 15 -21.70 3.43 -0.26
CA ASP A 15 -22.69 2.61 -0.96
C ASP A 15 -22.40 1.09 -0.78
N SER A 16 -23.32 0.25 -1.27
CA SER A 16 -23.18 -1.21 -1.18
C SER A 16 -21.89 -1.74 -1.85
N THR A 17 -21.38 -1.06 -2.88
CA THR A 17 -20.17 -1.44 -3.59
C THR A 17 -18.93 -1.08 -2.78
N ALA A 18 -18.88 0.12 -2.20
CA ALA A 18 -17.81 0.59 -1.32
C ALA A 18 -17.73 -0.26 -0.05
N LEU A 19 -18.86 -0.57 0.57
CA LEU A 19 -18.94 -1.48 1.71
C LEU A 19 -18.39 -2.87 1.37
N ARG A 20 -18.80 -3.43 0.22
CA ARG A 20 -18.27 -4.72 -0.25
C ARG A 20 -16.77 -4.68 -0.51
N LEU A 21 -16.28 -3.59 -1.10
CA LEU A 21 -14.86 -3.38 -1.38
C LEU A 21 -14.02 -3.37 -0.10
N ASN A 22 -14.52 -2.72 0.96
CA ASN A 22 -13.87 -2.71 2.27
C ASN A 22 -13.98 -4.06 2.99
N GLN A 23 -15.17 -4.64 3.09
CA GLN A 23 -15.42 -5.83 3.90
C GLN A 23 -14.87 -7.12 3.28
N LYS A 24 -14.92 -7.26 1.95
CA LYS A 24 -14.44 -8.48 1.28
C LYS A 24 -13.01 -8.37 0.77
N SER A 25 -12.63 -7.20 0.24
CA SER A 25 -11.31 -7.02 -0.40
C SER A 25 -10.35 -6.16 0.42
N HIS A 26 -10.80 -5.66 1.57
CA HIS A 26 -9.98 -4.94 2.54
C HIS A 26 -9.27 -3.71 1.96
N TYR A 27 -9.93 -2.94 1.09
CA TYR A 27 -9.45 -1.62 0.68
C TYR A 27 -9.98 -0.53 1.61
N GLY A 28 -9.15 0.47 1.89
CA GLY A 28 -9.51 1.66 2.64
C GLY A 28 -9.90 1.41 4.09
N ASN A 29 -10.44 2.46 4.70
CA ASN A 29 -11.05 2.48 6.02
C ASN A 29 -12.43 3.16 5.93
N LEU A 30 -13.41 2.61 6.64
CA LEU A 30 -14.74 3.21 6.75
C LEU A 30 -14.75 4.19 7.93
N GLU A 31 -15.09 5.45 7.65
CA GLU A 31 -15.20 6.54 8.62
C GLU A 31 -16.36 7.45 8.21
N ASP A 32 -17.25 7.78 9.15
CA ASP A 32 -18.36 8.75 8.94
C ASP A 32 -19.17 8.51 7.64
N ASP A 33 -19.66 7.29 7.45
CA ASP A 33 -20.42 6.85 6.24
C ASP A 33 -19.68 7.05 4.92
N ARG A 34 -18.34 7.08 4.98
CA ARG A 34 -17.48 7.21 3.82
C ARG A 34 -16.37 6.18 3.84
N LEU A 35 -16.03 5.68 2.66
CA LEU A 35 -14.84 4.88 2.45
C LEU A 35 -13.68 5.81 2.09
N LYS A 36 -12.68 5.89 2.97
CA LYS A 36 -11.42 6.60 2.72
C LYS A 36 -10.37 5.63 2.19
N LEU A 37 -9.86 5.92 1.01
CA LEU A 37 -8.75 5.22 0.38
C LEU A 37 -7.49 6.07 0.46
N SER A 38 -6.34 5.44 0.65
CA SER A 38 -5.06 6.08 0.36
C SER A 38 -4.92 6.33 -1.15
N LEU A 39 -4.08 7.29 -1.55
CA LEU A 39 -3.82 7.55 -2.97
C LEU A 39 -3.28 6.31 -3.69
N VAL A 40 -2.46 5.50 -3.01
CA VAL A 40 -1.91 4.25 -3.56
C VAL A 40 -3.02 3.22 -3.82
N GLU A 41 -3.95 3.05 -2.88
CA GLU A 41 -5.12 2.17 -3.08
C GLU A 41 -6.02 2.67 -4.21
N ALA A 42 -6.26 3.97 -4.26
CA ALA A 42 -7.12 4.58 -5.27
C ALA A 42 -6.53 4.45 -6.68
N ALA A 43 -5.21 4.62 -6.84
CA ALA A 43 -4.52 4.47 -8.11
C ALA A 43 -4.69 3.05 -8.64
N TYR A 44 -4.52 2.05 -7.77
CA TYR A 44 -4.74 0.65 -8.14
C TYR A 44 -6.20 0.39 -8.57
N LEU A 45 -7.17 0.93 -7.83
CA LEU A 45 -8.59 0.75 -8.15
C LEU A 45 -9.00 1.48 -9.43
N GLN A 46 -8.39 2.63 -9.72
CA GLN A 46 -8.57 3.36 -10.97
C GLN A 46 -7.98 2.58 -12.15
N GLU A 47 -6.75 2.05 -12.00
CA GLU A 47 -6.12 1.19 -13.01
C GLU A 47 -6.96 -0.05 -13.33
N LYS A 48 -7.59 -0.66 -12.32
CA LYS A 48 -8.51 -1.80 -12.51
C LYS A 48 -9.91 -1.40 -13.00
N GLY A 49 -10.15 -0.12 -13.34
CA GLY A 49 -11.43 0.38 -13.83
C GLY A 49 -12.57 0.35 -12.80
N LYS A 50 -12.25 0.24 -11.51
CA LYS A 50 -13.23 0.14 -10.41
C LYS A 50 -13.59 1.49 -9.80
N LEU A 51 -12.74 2.49 -10.00
CA LEU A 51 -12.86 3.83 -9.41
C LEU A 51 -12.58 4.90 -10.48
N SER A 52 -13.48 5.87 -10.60
CA SER A 52 -13.20 7.15 -11.24
C SER A 52 -12.85 8.16 -10.16
N ILE A 53 -11.80 8.96 -10.37
CA ILE A 53 -11.30 9.93 -9.40
C ILE A 53 -11.59 11.34 -9.90
N TRP A 54 -12.07 12.20 -9.01
CA TRP A 54 -12.47 13.57 -9.28
C TRP A 54 -11.77 14.55 -8.35
N ASP A 55 -11.45 15.75 -8.84
CA ASP A 55 -10.97 16.91 -8.08
C ASP A 55 -11.86 18.13 -8.39
N GLY A 56 -12.73 18.48 -7.44
CA GLY A 56 -13.94 19.24 -7.71
C GLY A 56 -14.76 18.59 -8.84
N GLU A 57 -15.01 19.35 -9.90
CA GLU A 57 -15.74 18.91 -11.09
C GLU A 57 -14.83 18.25 -12.15
N ASN A 58 -13.51 18.27 -11.94
CA ASN A 58 -12.55 17.76 -12.93
C ASN A 58 -12.30 16.27 -12.72
N LYS A 59 -12.55 15.47 -13.75
CA LYS A 59 -12.19 14.06 -13.75
C LYS A 59 -10.68 13.92 -13.95
N ILE A 60 -10.00 13.24 -13.03
CA ILE A 60 -8.56 12.97 -13.12
C ILE A 60 -8.35 11.68 -13.91
N SER A 61 -7.56 11.75 -14.99
CA SER A 61 -7.13 10.58 -15.75
C SER A 61 -6.08 9.76 -14.99
N SER A 62 -5.87 8.50 -15.38
CA SER A 62 -4.87 7.65 -14.75
C SER A 62 -3.46 8.26 -14.83
N ASN A 63 -3.08 8.84 -15.97
CA ASN A 63 -1.75 9.45 -16.17
C ASN A 63 -1.54 10.69 -15.28
N GLU A 64 -2.57 11.52 -15.14
CA GLU A 64 -2.53 12.66 -14.22
C GLU A 64 -2.42 12.19 -12.76
N PHE A 65 -3.13 11.12 -12.40
CA PHE A 65 -3.07 10.57 -11.05
C PHE A 65 -1.70 9.95 -10.73
N ILE A 66 -1.08 9.24 -11.67
CA ILE A 66 0.31 8.79 -11.56
C ILE A 66 1.26 9.98 -11.38
N SER A 67 1.05 11.08 -12.10
CA SER A 67 1.84 12.31 -11.92
C SER A 67 1.67 12.92 -10.52
N ILE A 68 0.48 12.81 -9.91
CA ILE A 68 0.24 13.20 -8.51
C ILE A 68 1.03 12.30 -7.56
N LEU A 69 1.03 10.97 -7.77
CA LEU A 69 1.81 10.04 -6.95
C LEU A 69 3.31 10.33 -7.01
N ASN A 70 3.85 10.60 -8.20
CA ASN A 70 5.26 10.94 -8.39
C ASN A 70 5.63 12.20 -7.61
N ARG A 71 4.86 13.29 -7.74
CA ARG A 71 5.10 14.54 -7.00
C ARG A 71 5.03 14.36 -5.48
N ARG A 72 4.30 13.37 -4.99
CA ARG A 72 4.18 13.05 -3.55
C ARG A 72 5.14 11.96 -3.07
N GLY A 73 6.02 11.45 -3.94
CA GLY A 73 6.95 10.37 -3.59
C GLY A 73 6.24 9.04 -3.25
N LEU A 74 5.07 8.80 -3.85
CA LEU A 74 4.23 7.61 -3.60
C LEU A 74 4.29 6.59 -4.74
N TYR A 75 4.95 6.92 -5.86
CA TYR A 75 4.92 6.08 -7.05
C TYR A 75 5.55 4.69 -6.84
N GLN A 76 6.71 4.63 -6.19
CA GLN A 76 7.35 3.35 -5.83
C GLN A 76 6.47 2.49 -4.91
N LYS A 77 5.76 3.15 -3.96
CA LYS A 77 4.79 2.46 -3.10
C LYS A 77 3.64 1.88 -3.93
N PHE A 78 3.19 2.60 -4.95
CA PHE A 78 2.16 2.13 -5.87
C PHE A 78 2.61 0.93 -6.71
N ILE A 79 3.82 0.95 -7.27
CA ILE A 79 4.38 -0.18 -8.03
C ILE A 79 4.38 -1.46 -7.17
N VAL A 80 4.92 -1.39 -5.95
CA VAL A 80 4.94 -2.52 -5.01
C VAL A 80 3.53 -2.94 -4.58
N TYR A 81 2.65 -1.96 -4.31
CA TYR A 81 1.27 -2.25 -3.94
C TYR A 81 0.52 -2.99 -5.06
N ARG A 82 0.71 -2.57 -6.32
CA ARG A 82 0.10 -3.18 -7.51
C ARG A 82 0.53 -4.65 -7.62
N ASP A 83 1.83 -4.92 -7.62
CA ASP A 83 2.37 -6.27 -7.74
C ASP A 83 1.88 -7.20 -6.61
N LEU A 84 1.94 -6.74 -5.36
CA LEU A 84 1.46 -7.54 -4.22
C LEU A 84 -0.05 -7.79 -4.27
N ARG A 85 -0.86 -6.82 -4.73
CA ARG A 85 -2.31 -7.02 -4.89
C ARG A 85 -2.63 -7.98 -6.02
N GLU A 86 -1.92 -7.92 -7.13
CA GLU A 86 -2.07 -8.86 -8.25
C GLU A 86 -1.69 -10.28 -7.87
N ARG A 87 -0.70 -10.42 -6.99
CA ARG A 87 -0.35 -11.71 -6.36
C ARG A 87 -1.39 -12.21 -5.37
N GLY A 88 -2.45 -11.46 -5.09
CA GLY A 88 -3.58 -11.87 -4.23
C GLY A 88 -3.37 -11.63 -2.74
N TYR A 89 -2.38 -10.83 -2.34
CA TYR A 89 -2.18 -10.50 -0.93
C TYR A 89 -3.13 -9.41 -0.46
N ILE A 90 -3.45 -9.43 0.84
CA ILE A 90 -4.11 -8.30 1.50
C ILE A 90 -3.05 -7.39 2.11
N ILE A 91 -3.10 -6.12 1.73
CA ILE A 91 -2.12 -5.10 2.10
C ILE A 91 -2.82 -4.05 2.95
N LYS A 92 -2.21 -3.69 4.07
CA LYS A 92 -2.63 -2.56 4.91
C LYS A 92 -1.43 -1.66 5.22
N THR A 93 -1.71 -0.45 5.71
CA THR A 93 -0.66 0.46 6.17
C THR A 93 0.25 -0.20 7.21
N GLY A 94 1.56 -0.08 6.98
CA GLY A 94 2.62 -0.47 7.91
C GLY A 94 3.04 0.64 8.87
N PHE A 95 2.37 1.80 8.85
CA PHE A 95 2.76 3.01 9.59
C PHE A 95 3.07 2.76 11.08
N LYS A 96 2.27 1.93 11.75
CA LYS A 96 2.47 1.55 13.16
C LYS A 96 3.81 0.82 13.44
N TYR A 97 4.48 0.35 12.39
CA TYR A 97 5.71 -0.42 12.44
C TYR A 97 6.87 0.25 11.68
N GLY A 98 6.72 1.53 11.29
CA GLY A 98 7.74 2.24 10.50
C GLY A 98 7.96 1.65 9.09
N SER A 99 7.01 0.84 8.59
CA SER A 99 7.04 0.28 7.25
C SER A 99 5.95 0.84 6.36
N GLU A 100 6.14 0.76 5.04
CA GLU A 100 5.12 1.21 4.09
C GLU A 100 3.89 0.31 4.20
N PHE A 101 4.11 -1.00 4.24
CA PHE A 101 3.04 -1.97 4.29
C PHE A 101 3.22 -3.02 5.39
N ARG A 102 2.09 -3.53 5.85
CA ARG A 102 1.97 -4.84 6.48
C ARG A 102 1.09 -5.72 5.58
N VAL A 103 1.54 -6.95 5.35
CA VAL A 103 0.93 -7.85 4.38
C VAL A 103 0.48 -9.12 5.07
N TYR A 104 -0.72 -9.55 4.75
CA TYR A 104 -1.31 -10.81 5.22
C TYR A 104 -1.06 -11.90 4.19
N GLU A 105 -0.82 -13.11 4.67
CA GLU A 105 -0.75 -14.29 3.80
C GLU A 105 -2.06 -14.52 3.03
N ARG A 106 -1.98 -15.25 1.93
CA ARG A 106 -3.18 -15.60 1.16
C ARG A 106 -4.13 -16.42 2.02
N GLY A 107 -5.41 -16.02 2.04
CA GLY A 107 -6.43 -16.64 2.90
C GLY A 107 -6.52 -16.02 4.30
N GLU A 108 -5.53 -15.24 4.73
CA GLU A 108 -5.60 -14.45 5.96
C GLU A 108 -6.05 -13.02 5.70
N ALA A 109 -6.65 -12.40 6.72
CA ALA A 109 -7.18 -11.05 6.63
C ALA A 109 -7.24 -10.37 8.01
N PRO A 110 -7.30 -9.04 8.06
CA PRO A 110 -7.62 -8.32 9.29
C PRO A 110 -8.87 -8.91 9.98
N GLY A 111 -8.77 -9.21 11.27
CA GLY A 111 -9.86 -9.80 12.08
C GLY A 111 -9.93 -11.33 12.05
N LYS A 112 -9.28 -12.00 11.07
CA LYS A 112 -9.19 -13.47 11.00
C LYS A 112 -7.79 -14.01 11.32
N GLY A 113 -6.77 -13.17 11.18
CA GLY A 113 -5.37 -13.52 11.42
C GLY A 113 -4.50 -12.29 11.67
N HIS A 114 -3.18 -12.50 11.67
CA HIS A 114 -2.19 -11.45 11.87
C HIS A 114 -1.39 -11.24 10.59
N SER A 115 -0.99 -9.99 10.30
CA SER A 115 -0.11 -9.75 9.16
C SER A 115 1.24 -10.48 9.34
N THR A 116 1.68 -11.20 8.33
CA THR A 116 2.90 -12.02 8.35
C THR A 116 4.15 -11.22 8.01
N TYR A 117 4.02 -10.26 7.09
CA TYR A 117 5.14 -9.49 6.57
C TYR A 117 5.05 -8.01 6.93
N LEU A 118 6.22 -7.39 7.12
CA LEU A 118 6.41 -5.95 7.00
C LEU A 118 7.22 -5.70 5.74
N VAL A 119 6.70 -4.85 4.85
CA VAL A 119 7.37 -4.51 3.59
C VAL A 119 7.92 -3.10 3.69
N LYS A 120 9.22 -2.97 3.47
CA LYS A 120 9.90 -1.71 3.23
C LYS A 120 10.13 -1.52 1.74
N VAL A 121 9.68 -0.39 1.20
CA VAL A 121 9.88 -0.06 -0.22
C VAL A 121 11.13 0.78 -0.34
N LEU A 122 12.04 0.38 -1.21
CA LEU A 122 13.31 1.04 -1.50
C LEU A 122 13.46 1.21 -3.01
N HIS A 123 14.14 2.28 -3.41
CA HIS A 123 14.65 2.40 -4.78
C HIS A 123 16.03 1.76 -4.87
N GLU A 124 16.39 1.17 -6.00
CA GLU A 124 17.71 0.55 -6.18
C GLU A 124 18.86 1.55 -5.98
N SER A 125 18.69 2.79 -6.45
CA SER A 125 19.70 3.85 -6.25
C SER A 125 19.62 4.57 -4.89
N ALA A 126 18.71 4.18 -3.99
CA ALA A 126 18.58 4.83 -2.69
C ALA A 126 19.71 4.43 -1.73
N ASN A 127 20.35 5.44 -1.13
CA ASN A 127 21.31 5.21 -0.05
C ASN A 127 20.59 4.79 1.24
N LEU A 128 20.72 3.51 1.62
CA LEU A 128 20.19 3.00 2.88
C LEU A 128 21.24 3.08 3.98
N LYS A 129 20.97 3.87 5.03
CA LYS A 129 21.85 3.92 6.21
C LYS A 129 21.76 2.60 6.99
N ILE A 130 22.90 2.10 7.45
CA ILE A 130 22.99 0.86 8.22
C ILE A 130 22.15 0.92 9.51
N LEU A 131 22.08 2.10 10.15
CA LEU A 131 21.26 2.30 11.35
C LEU A 131 19.76 2.20 11.06
N ASP A 132 19.31 2.69 9.91
CA ASP A 132 17.91 2.59 9.48
C ASP A 132 17.59 1.12 9.18
N PHE A 133 18.46 0.43 8.45
CA PHE A 133 18.34 -1.00 8.19
C PHE A 133 18.24 -1.83 9.48
N SER A 134 19.16 -1.60 10.43
CA SER A 134 19.14 -2.26 11.74
C SER A 134 17.83 -1.99 12.50
N SER A 135 17.31 -0.77 12.40
CA SER A 135 16.02 -0.39 13.02
C SER A 135 14.86 -1.15 12.40
N TYR A 136 14.82 -1.33 11.07
CA TYR A 136 13.79 -2.13 10.41
C TYR A 136 13.81 -3.58 10.89
N VAL A 137 15.00 -4.18 10.97
CA VAL A 137 15.19 -5.56 11.46
C VAL A 137 14.71 -5.68 12.91
N ARG A 138 15.12 -4.75 13.78
CA ARG A 138 14.72 -4.72 15.19
C ARG A 138 13.20 -4.66 15.35
N VAL A 139 12.53 -3.77 14.61
CA VAL A 139 11.07 -3.62 14.69
C VAL A 139 10.38 -4.89 14.22
N ALA A 140 10.73 -5.41 13.04
CA ALA A 140 10.13 -6.62 12.49
C ALA A 140 10.28 -7.82 13.42
N HIS A 141 11.48 -8.02 13.98
CA HIS A 141 11.74 -9.05 14.97
C HIS A 141 10.91 -8.85 16.25
N GLY A 142 10.83 -7.62 16.77
CA GLY A 142 10.07 -7.29 17.97
C GLY A 142 8.57 -7.58 17.85
N VAL A 143 7.99 -7.42 16.67
CA VAL A 143 6.57 -7.74 16.41
C VAL A 143 6.34 -9.12 15.79
N ARG A 144 7.39 -9.97 15.76
CA ARG A 144 7.37 -11.34 15.22
C ARG A 144 6.83 -11.40 13.77
N LYS A 145 7.30 -10.49 12.92
CA LYS A 145 6.96 -10.43 11.49
C LYS A 145 8.21 -10.59 10.64
N LYS A 146 8.04 -11.13 9.44
CA LYS A 146 9.13 -11.25 8.46
C LYS A 146 9.34 -9.90 7.78
N LEU A 147 10.57 -9.39 7.81
CA LEU A 147 10.94 -8.18 7.07
C LEU A 147 11.19 -8.53 5.61
N ILE A 148 10.52 -7.81 4.72
CA ILE A 148 10.73 -7.86 3.27
C ILE A 148 11.20 -6.48 2.82
N LEU A 149 12.32 -6.43 2.11
CA LEU A 149 12.71 -5.26 1.33
C LEU A 149 12.19 -5.46 -0.09
N ALA A 150 11.35 -4.56 -0.57
CA ALA A 150 10.92 -4.48 -1.95
C ALA A 150 11.74 -3.39 -2.64
N VAL A 151 12.74 -3.80 -3.42
CA VAL A 151 13.64 -2.91 -4.15
C VAL A 151 13.08 -2.74 -5.55
N VAL A 152 12.81 -1.49 -5.93
CA VAL A 152 12.28 -1.09 -7.24
C VAL A 152 13.41 -0.43 -8.03
N ASP A 153 13.63 -0.86 -9.26
CA ASP A 153 14.61 -0.25 -10.18
C ASP A 153 13.97 0.80 -11.11
N ASP A 154 14.80 1.39 -11.98
CA ASP A 154 14.37 2.42 -12.93
C ASP A 154 13.43 1.88 -14.03
N GLU A 155 13.38 0.57 -14.24
CA GLU A 155 12.48 -0.11 -15.19
C GLU A 155 11.16 -0.57 -14.54
N GLU A 156 10.95 -0.20 -13.27
CA GLU A 156 9.81 -0.58 -12.42
C GLU A 156 9.75 -2.06 -12.04
N ASP A 157 10.84 -2.80 -12.27
CA ASP A 157 10.96 -4.18 -11.84
C ASP A 157 11.20 -4.24 -10.33
N ILE A 158 10.67 -5.29 -9.69
CA ILE A 158 10.66 -5.43 -8.23
C ILE A 158 11.42 -6.68 -7.81
N THR A 159 12.48 -6.48 -7.03
CA THR A 159 13.19 -7.56 -6.35
C THR A 159 12.86 -7.57 -4.85
N TYR A 160 12.42 -8.73 -4.35
CA TYR A 160 12.05 -8.91 -2.95
C TYR A 160 13.14 -9.66 -2.17
N TYR A 161 13.70 -9.03 -1.13
CA TYR A 161 14.65 -9.66 -0.21
C TYR A 161 14.00 -9.93 1.15
N ARG A 162 14.11 -11.18 1.63
CA ARG A 162 13.75 -11.51 3.00
C ARG A 162 14.95 -11.29 3.91
N VAL A 163 14.74 -10.56 5.00
CA VAL A 163 15.78 -10.26 5.98
C VAL A 163 15.40 -10.91 7.31
N GLU A 164 16.32 -11.70 7.86
CA GLU A 164 16.15 -12.41 9.13
C GLU A 164 17.33 -12.11 10.05
N TRP A 165 17.05 -11.83 11.32
CA TRP A 165 18.09 -11.74 12.32
C TRP A 165 18.50 -13.15 12.74
N ILE A 166 19.77 -13.49 12.53
CA ILE A 166 20.34 -14.75 12.95
C ILE A 166 21.15 -14.55 14.24
N ARG A 167 21.04 -15.51 15.15
CA ARG A 167 22.02 -15.71 16.23
C ARG A 167 22.96 -16.82 15.75
N PRO A 168 24.24 -16.51 15.49
CA PRO A 168 25.23 -17.52 15.10
C PRO A 168 25.39 -18.62 16.14
#